data_AF-A0A2G5V6A8-F1
#
_entry.id   AF-A0A2G5V6A8-F1
#
_cell.length_a   1.000
_cell.length_b   1.000
_cell.length_c   1.000
_cell.angle_alpha   90.00
_cell.angle_beta   90.00
_cell.angle_gamma   90.00
#
_symmetry.space_group_name_H-M   'P 1'
#
loop_
_entity.id
_entity.type
_entity.pdbx_description
1 polymer ?
#
loop_
_entity_poly.entity_id
_entity_poly.type
_entity_poly.pdbx_seq_one_letter_code
_entity_poly.pdbx_strand_id
1 'polypeptide(L)'
;MQKKETFFVGVPLKDSIELYHSFQKIKHPRNMTAFDHMIGEPQNKEHGFTYFKSPLQTWQFGHPGVGGQMIRADPDNELIVAYLTNGMKTAGCEDHVFTFNRLQRKVYECLKRIPKFELPPPEDSDE
;
A
#
# COMPACT_ATOMS: atom_id res chain seq x y z
N MET A 1 2.07 20.72 23.26
CA MET A 1 2.67 19.47 22.71
C MET A 1 2.77 19.63 21.19
N GLN A 2 3.97 19.45 20.59
CA GLN A 2 4.14 19.54 19.14
C GLN A 2 3.62 18.27 18.44
N LYS A 3 2.79 18.45 17.40
CA LYS A 3 2.38 17.34 16.53
C LYS A 3 3.57 16.93 15.66
N LYS A 4 3.94 15.65 15.71
CA LYS A 4 5.00 15.03 14.90
C LYS A 4 4.35 13.99 14.00
N GLU A 5 4.61 14.10 12.71
CA GLU A 5 4.20 13.13 11.70
C GLU A 5 5.46 12.64 11.00
N THR A 6 5.59 11.33 10.86
CA THR A 6 6.73 10.68 10.21
C THR A 6 6.23 9.83 9.06
N PHE A 7 6.89 9.92 7.92
CA PHE A 7 6.50 9.22 6.71
C PHE A 7 7.72 8.56 6.08
N PHE A 8 7.64 7.25 5.86
CA PHE A 8 8.71 6.44 5.30
C PHE A 8 8.26 5.83 3.96
N VAL A 9 9.20 5.77 3.03
CA VAL A 9 9.05 5.10 1.75
C VAL A 9 10.17 4.08 1.62
N GLY A 10 9.83 2.84 1.29
CA GLY A 10 10.79 1.75 1.12
C GLY A 10 10.45 0.85 -0.06
N VAL A 11 11.40 -0.01 -0.43
CA VAL A 11 11.26 -1.03 -1.48
C VAL A 11 11.35 -2.41 -0.81
N PRO A 12 10.47 -3.38 -1.14
CA PRO A 12 10.58 -4.71 -0.58
C PRO A 12 11.89 -5.40 -1.00
N LEU A 13 12.58 -6.03 -0.06
CA LEU A 13 13.80 -6.82 -0.32
C LEU A 13 13.49 -7.98 -1.26
N LYS A 14 14.05 -7.96 -2.47
CA LYS A 14 13.92 -9.02 -3.47
C LYS A 14 14.87 -10.20 -3.24
N ASP A 15 15.82 -10.07 -2.30
CA ASP A 15 16.94 -11.00 -2.14
C ASP A 15 16.55 -12.31 -1.42
N SER A 16 15.32 -12.42 -0.91
CA SER A 16 14.80 -13.62 -0.26
C SER A 16 13.68 -14.26 -1.08
N ILE A 17 13.97 -15.43 -1.66
CA ILE A 17 13.04 -16.24 -2.46
C ILE A 17 11.80 -16.62 -1.65
N GLU A 18 11.96 -16.96 -0.37
CA GLU A 18 10.84 -17.33 0.51
C GLU A 18 9.88 -16.16 0.76
N LEU A 19 10.43 -14.97 0.97
CA LEU A 19 9.62 -13.75 1.12
C LEU A 19 8.89 -13.45 -0.18
N TYR A 20 9.57 -13.53 -1.33
CA TYR A 20 8.94 -13.29 -2.64
C TYR A 20 7.69 -14.17 -2.86
N HIS A 21 7.81 -15.48 -2.67
CA HIS A 21 6.66 -16.39 -2.80
C HIS A 21 5.53 -16.08 -1.82
N SER A 22 5.87 -15.65 -0.60
CA SER A 22 4.89 -15.27 0.41
C SER A 22 4.13 -14.01 -0.01
N PHE A 23 4.84 -12.98 -0.49
CA PHE A 23 4.25 -11.75 -1.04
C PHE A 23 3.30 -12.04 -2.21
N GLN A 24 3.66 -12.97 -3.12
CA GLN A 24 2.79 -13.34 -4.24
C GLN A 24 1.48 -14.00 -3.81
N LYS A 25 1.45 -14.69 -2.67
CA LYS A 25 0.22 -15.30 -2.14
C LYS A 25 -0.70 -14.26 -1.49
N ILE A 26 -0.13 -13.23 -0.87
CA ILE A 26 -0.88 -12.24 -0.10
C ILE A 26 -1.10 -10.92 -0.84
N LYS A 27 -0.61 -10.74 -2.07
CA LYS A 27 -0.71 -9.46 -2.81
C LYS A 27 -2.14 -9.06 -3.19
N HIS A 28 -3.08 -10.01 -3.26
CA HIS A 28 -4.46 -9.78 -3.67
C HIS A 28 -5.43 -10.39 -2.67
N PRO A 29 -6.56 -9.74 -2.38
CA PRO A 29 -7.65 -10.37 -1.65
C PRO A 29 -8.34 -11.38 -2.58
N ARG A 30 -8.58 -12.59 -2.11
CA ARG A 30 -9.37 -13.63 -2.77
C ARG A 30 -10.86 -13.46 -2.49
N ASN A 31 -11.19 -13.05 -1.27
CA ASN A 31 -12.56 -12.73 -0.88
C ASN A 31 -12.75 -11.21 -0.92
N MET A 32 -13.41 -10.73 -1.97
CA MET A 32 -13.68 -9.31 -2.13
C MET A 32 -14.91 -8.89 -1.31
N THR A 33 -14.77 -7.77 -0.61
CA THR A 33 -15.85 -6.93 -0.10
C THR A 33 -16.86 -7.66 0.79
N ALA A 34 -16.40 -8.18 1.92
CA ALA A 34 -17.29 -8.63 2.99
C ALA A 34 -17.71 -7.44 3.86
N PHE A 35 -18.99 -7.36 4.22
CA PHE A 35 -19.46 -6.32 5.15
C PHE A 35 -18.93 -6.61 6.55
N ASP A 36 -18.17 -5.67 7.11
CA ASP A 36 -17.67 -5.77 8.47
C ASP A 36 -18.70 -5.17 9.43
N HIS A 37 -19.38 -6.02 10.21
CA HIS A 37 -20.41 -5.58 11.15
C HIS A 37 -19.87 -4.77 12.34
N MET A 38 -18.58 -4.91 12.67
CA MET A 38 -17.97 -4.18 13.78
C MET A 38 -17.55 -2.77 13.37
N ILE A 39 -17.07 -2.61 12.14
CA ILE A 39 -16.69 -1.31 11.57
C ILE A 39 -17.92 -0.60 10.95
N GLY A 40 -18.90 -1.36 10.48
CA GLY A 40 -20.09 -0.84 9.81
C GLY A 40 -19.88 -0.53 8.33
N GLU A 41 -18.84 -1.07 7.71
CA GLU A 41 -18.41 -0.74 6.34
C GLU A 41 -17.96 -2.00 5.58
N PRO A 42 -18.09 -2.04 4.24
CA PRO A 42 -17.48 -3.09 3.43
C PRO A 42 -15.95 -3.02 3.52
N GLN A 43 -15.32 -4.16 3.78
CA GLN A 43 -13.87 -4.25 3.92
C GLN A 43 -13.32 -5.41 3.10
N ASN A 44 -12.12 -5.22 2.53
CA ASN A 44 -11.37 -6.30 1.92
C ASN A 44 -10.34 -6.77 2.94
N LYS A 45 -10.61 -7.87 3.65
CA LYS A 45 -9.71 -8.39 4.70
C LYS A 45 -9.36 -9.84 4.43
N GLU A 46 -8.06 -10.15 4.48
CA GLU A 46 -7.57 -11.53 4.36
C GLU A 46 -6.15 -11.64 4.92
N HIS A 47 -5.72 -12.84 5.31
CA HIS A 47 -4.35 -13.11 5.79
C HIS A 47 -3.87 -12.20 6.94
N GLY A 48 -4.80 -11.58 7.69
CA GLY A 48 -4.48 -10.61 8.74
C GLY A 48 -4.23 -9.18 8.25
N PHE A 49 -4.48 -8.88 6.97
CA PHE A 49 -4.32 -7.57 6.35
C PHE A 49 -5.66 -7.00 5.85
N THR A 50 -5.73 -5.67 5.81
CA THR A 50 -6.74 -4.97 5.02
C THR A 50 -6.14 -4.61 3.65
N TYR A 51 -6.97 -4.73 2.61
CA TYR A 51 -6.61 -4.52 1.21
C TYR A 51 -7.26 -3.27 0.63
N PHE A 52 -6.47 -2.51 -0.13
CA PHE A 52 -6.86 -1.22 -0.70
C PHE A 52 -6.45 -1.11 -2.14
N LYS A 53 -7.13 -0.24 -2.88
CA LYS A 53 -6.65 0.20 -4.19
C LYS A 53 -5.71 1.38 -4.05
N SER A 54 -4.58 1.30 -4.74
CA SER A 54 -3.65 2.41 -4.88
C SER A 54 -4.22 3.52 -5.77
N PRO A 55 -3.63 4.72 -5.77
CA PRO A 55 -3.90 5.74 -6.79
C PRO A 55 -3.67 5.26 -8.24
N LEU A 56 -2.92 4.17 -8.45
CA LEU A 56 -2.70 3.52 -9.74
C LEU A 56 -3.60 2.30 -9.98
N GLN A 57 -4.59 2.05 -9.11
CA GLN A 57 -5.50 0.89 -9.19
C GLN A 57 -4.83 -0.49 -8.99
N THR A 58 -3.55 -0.54 -8.65
CA THR A 58 -2.87 -1.74 -8.13
C THR A 58 -3.36 -2.05 -6.71
N TRP A 59 -3.18 -3.30 -6.29
CA TRP A 59 -3.57 -3.72 -4.96
C TRP A 59 -2.49 -3.39 -3.93
N GLN A 60 -2.95 -2.89 -2.80
CA GLN A 60 -2.15 -2.69 -1.61
C GLN A 60 -2.69 -3.56 -0.49
N PHE A 61 -1.82 -4.01 0.38
CA PHE A 61 -2.22 -4.63 1.63
C PHE A 61 -1.46 -4.02 2.81
N GLY A 62 -2.06 -4.05 3.98
CA GLY A 62 -1.46 -3.46 5.16
C GLY A 62 -2.40 -3.43 6.34
N HIS A 63 -2.12 -2.53 7.28
CA HIS A 63 -2.95 -2.36 8.47
C HIS A 63 -2.98 -0.88 8.89
N PRO A 64 -4.17 -0.30 9.08
CA PRO A 64 -4.32 0.99 9.73
C PRO A 64 -4.29 0.84 11.24
N GLY A 65 -3.71 1.81 11.92
CA GLY A 65 -3.81 1.93 13.37
C GLY A 65 -4.78 3.03 13.77
N VAL A 66 -5.42 2.82 14.92
CA VAL A 66 -6.27 3.84 15.57
C VAL A 66 -5.49 5.14 15.71
N GLY A 67 -6.11 6.26 15.32
CA GLY A 67 -5.48 7.59 15.33
C GLY A 67 -4.83 8.01 14.01
N GLY A 68 -4.91 7.17 12.97
CA GLY A 68 -4.59 7.54 11.59
C GLY A 68 -3.18 7.19 11.13
N GLN A 69 -2.44 6.39 11.91
CA GLN A 69 -1.23 5.74 11.41
C GLN A 69 -1.57 4.62 10.41
N MET A 70 -0.66 4.35 9.48
CA MET A 70 -0.92 3.44 8.38
C MET A 70 0.38 2.81 7.88
N ILE A 71 0.36 1.53 7.58
CA ILE A 71 1.37 0.89 6.73
C ILE A 71 0.68 0.20 5.56
N ARG A 72 1.17 0.43 4.33
CA ARG A 72 0.68 -0.22 3.11
C ARG A 72 1.85 -0.64 2.23
N ALA A 73 1.81 -1.87 1.75
CA ALA A 73 2.71 -2.41 0.75
C ALA A 73 1.98 -2.56 -0.59
N ASP A 74 2.62 -2.13 -1.67
CA ASP A 74 2.19 -2.26 -3.07
C ASP A 74 3.26 -3.05 -3.84
N PRO A 75 3.12 -4.38 -3.93
CA PRO A 75 4.12 -5.23 -4.57
C PRO A 75 4.31 -4.93 -6.06
N ASP A 76 3.25 -4.56 -6.78
CA ASP A 76 3.29 -4.28 -8.23
C ASP A 76 4.08 -3.00 -8.54
N ASN A 77 4.18 -2.11 -7.56
CA ASN A 77 4.93 -0.87 -7.64
C ASN A 77 6.21 -0.87 -6.81
N GLU A 78 6.56 -2.01 -6.21
CA GLU A 78 7.74 -2.17 -5.36
C GLU A 78 7.83 -1.09 -4.28
N LEU A 79 6.68 -0.76 -3.70
CA LEU A 79 6.52 0.41 -2.84
C LEU A 79 5.94 0.01 -1.49
N ILE A 80 6.60 0.42 -0.42
CA ILE A 80 6.06 0.37 0.93
C ILE A 80 5.95 1.80 1.44
N VAL A 81 4.77 2.15 1.96
CA VAL A 81 4.50 3.44 2.58
C VAL A 81 4.13 3.19 4.03
N ALA A 82 4.87 3.81 4.95
CA ALA A 82 4.54 3.82 6.37
C ALA A 82 4.35 5.26 6.85
N TYR A 83 3.23 5.51 7.52
CA TYR A 83 2.85 6.80 8.07
C TYR A 83 2.56 6.65 9.56
N LEU A 84 3.27 7.42 10.36
CA LEU A 84 3.15 7.42 11.82
C LEU A 84 2.83 8.84 12.29
N THR A 85 1.85 8.97 13.17
CA THR A 85 1.43 10.27 13.73
C THR A 85 1.29 10.15 15.25
N ASN A 86 1.71 11.19 15.97
CA ASN A 86 1.44 11.32 17.40
C ASN A 86 0.14 12.06 17.71
N GLY A 87 -0.49 12.66 16.69
CA GLY A 87 -1.78 13.32 16.78
C GLY A 87 -2.87 12.36 16.34
N MET A 88 -3.75 11.98 17.26
CA MET A 88 -4.91 11.14 16.97
C MET A 88 -5.86 11.87 16.01
N LYS A 89 -6.17 11.23 14.90
CA LYS A 89 -7.17 11.69 13.94
C LYS A 89 -8.47 10.94 14.24
N THR A 90 -9.57 11.68 14.46
CA THR A 90 -10.90 11.12 14.78
C THR A 90 -11.64 10.55 13.57
N ALA A 91 -11.00 10.56 12.40
CA ALA A 91 -11.50 9.90 11.21
C ALA A 91 -11.61 8.39 11.51
N GLY A 92 -12.85 7.90 11.65
CA GLY A 92 -13.14 6.55 12.16
C GLY A 92 -12.57 5.43 11.29
N CYS A 93 -12.55 5.62 9.97
CA CYS A 93 -12.08 4.63 8.99
C CYS A 93 -10.89 5.12 8.16
N GLU A 94 -10.22 4.13 7.59
CA GLU A 94 -8.88 4.06 7.02
C GLU A 94 -8.70 5.00 5.82
N ASP A 95 -9.76 5.15 5.00
CA ASP A 95 -9.79 6.04 3.83
C ASP A 95 -10.10 7.50 4.17
N HIS A 96 -10.42 7.81 5.43
CA HIS A 96 -10.75 9.17 5.87
C HIS A 96 -9.54 9.92 6.45
N VAL A 97 -8.36 9.28 6.50
CA VAL A 97 -7.12 9.93 6.95
C VAL A 97 -6.55 10.83 5.85
N PHE A 98 -7.07 12.05 5.75
CA PHE A 98 -6.75 13.01 4.69
C PHE A 98 -5.25 13.22 4.46
N THR A 99 -4.47 13.35 5.54
CA THR A 99 -3.02 13.60 5.43
C THR A 99 -2.28 12.42 4.81
N PHE A 100 -2.61 11.19 5.23
CA PHE A 100 -2.04 9.98 4.64
C PHE A 100 -2.38 9.91 3.16
N ASN A 101 -3.65 10.08 2.80
CA ASN A 101 -4.11 10.02 1.40
C ASN A 101 -3.44 11.08 0.52
N ARG A 102 -3.17 12.28 1.06
CA ARG A 102 -2.46 13.34 0.35
C ARG A 102 -0.98 12.98 0.14
N LEU A 103 -0.30 12.47 1.17
CA LEU A 103 1.10 12.04 1.06
C LEU A 103 1.23 10.86 0.10
N GLN A 104 0.36 9.86 0.23
CA GLN A 104 0.34 8.70 -0.65
C GLN A 104 0.18 9.11 -2.11
N ARG A 105 -0.80 9.95 -2.45
CA ARG A 105 -0.96 10.45 -3.83
C ARG A 105 0.32 11.10 -4.37
N LYS A 106 1.00 11.92 -3.56
CA LYS A 106 2.25 12.57 -3.96
C LYS A 106 3.39 11.58 -4.19
N VAL A 107 3.49 10.52 -3.38
CA VAL A 107 4.45 9.43 -3.64
C VAL A 107 4.19 8.77 -4.99
N TYR A 108 2.94 8.42 -5.29
CA TYR A 108 2.58 7.81 -6.58
C TYR A 108 2.78 8.76 -7.77
N GLU A 109 2.55 10.06 -7.61
CA GLU A 109 2.89 11.06 -8.63
C GLU A 109 4.40 11.11 -8.90
N CYS A 110 5.24 11.00 -7.86
CA CYS A 110 6.69 10.92 -8.03
C CYS A 110 7.12 9.61 -8.70
N LEU A 111 6.50 8.48 -8.31
CA LEU A 111 6.81 7.16 -8.88
C LEU A 111 6.59 7.12 -10.39
N LYS A 112 5.55 7.79 -10.91
CA LYS A 112 5.30 7.91 -12.36
C LYS A 112 6.45 8.58 -13.14
N ARG A 113 7.31 9.34 -12.47
CA ARG A 113 8.46 10.05 -13.09
C ARG A 113 9.73 9.23 -13.06
N ILE A 114 9.73 8.11 -12.33
CA ILE A 114 10.85 7.19 -12.28
C ILE A 114 10.65 6.21 -13.44
N PRO A 115 11.57 6.15 -14.42
CA PRO A 115 11.54 5.11 -15.44
C PRO A 115 11.59 3.77 -14.71
N LYS A 116 10.50 2.99 -14.75
CA LYS A 116 10.54 1.62 -14.23
C LYS A 116 11.47 0.85 -15.16
N PHE A 117 12.63 0.46 -14.65
CA PHE A 117 13.59 -0.51 -15.18
C PHE A 117 13.48 -0.73 -16.69
N GLU A 118 14.43 -0.19 -17.47
CA GLU A 118 14.57 -0.39 -18.92
C GLU A 118 14.08 -1.79 -19.32
N LEU A 119 12.99 -1.85 -20.08
CA LEU A 119 12.60 -3.07 -20.77
C LEU A 119 13.80 -3.49 -21.62
N PRO A 120 14.22 -4.77 -21.61
CA PRO A 120 15.17 -5.23 -22.61
C PRO A 120 14.59 -4.86 -23.99
N PRO A 121 15.43 -4.39 -24.93
CA PRO A 121 14.97 -4.09 -26.28
C PRO A 121 14.20 -5.30 -26.81
N PRO A 122 13.14 -5.09 -27.62
CA PRO A 122 12.39 -6.19 -28.20
C PRO A 122 13.41 -7.15 -28.82
N GLU A 123 13.34 -8.43 -28.45
CA GLU A 123 14.13 -9.45 -29.14
C GLU A 123 13.83 -9.28 -30.62
N ASP A 124 14.86 -8.89 -31.37
CA ASP A 124 14.79 -8.89 -32.82
C ASP A 124 14.31 -10.30 -33.18
N SER A 125 13.13 -10.37 -33.79
CA SER A 125 12.65 -11.62 -34.37
C SER A 125 13.63 -11.97 -35.48
N ASP A 126 14.61 -12.80 -35.16
CA ASP A 126 15.40 -13.49 -36.15
C ASP A 126 14.42 -14.32 -37.01
N GLU A 127 14.36 -13.91 -38.28
CA GLU A 127 13.78 -14.58 -39.46
C GLU A 127 12.26 -14.48 -39.71
#